data_AF-A0A534SCZ7-F1
#
_entry.id   AF-A0A534SCZ7-F1
#
_cell.length_a   1.000
_cell.length_b   1.000
_cell.length_c   1.000
_cell.angle_alpha   90.00
_cell.angle_beta   90.00
_cell.angle_gamma   90.00
#
_symmetry.space_group_name_H-M   'P 1'
#
loop_
_entity.id
_entity.type
_entity.pdbx_description
1 polymer ?
#
loop_
_entity_poly.entity_id
_entity_poly.type
_entity_poly.pdbx_seq_one_letter_code
_entity_poly.pdbx_strand_id
1 'polypeptide(L)'
;LLLPTAGIVFAATAFGLVVAGLARSRDAVLPVGSIVIVTMAAVGGCWWPIELEPAWMREAALALPTTWAMHAYNDLMIRREHLAAALEPTAVLAAHGAFYLVVGLVLFRRRTLGRI
;
A
#
# COMPACT_ATOMS: atom_id res chain seq x y z
N LEU A 1 12.20 12.19 -3.53
CA LEU A 1 12.03 10.72 -3.72
C LEU A 1 12.06 9.94 -2.40
N LEU A 2 12.97 10.25 -1.45
CA LEU A 2 13.03 9.53 -0.17
C LEU A 2 11.71 9.52 0.61
N LEU A 3 11.00 10.65 0.68
CA LEU A 3 9.70 10.78 1.35
C LEU A 3 8.65 9.75 0.85
N PRO A 4 8.26 9.75 -0.44
CA PRO A 4 7.26 8.78 -0.92
C PRO A 4 7.78 7.34 -0.86
N THR A 5 9.08 7.10 -1.05
CA THR A 5 9.67 5.77 -0.88
C THR A 5 9.57 5.27 0.56
N ALA A 6 9.86 6.10 1.56
CA ALA A 6 9.70 5.73 2.96
C ALA A 6 8.23 5.44 3.30
N GLY A 7 7.30 6.27 2.77
CA GLY A 7 5.86 6.07 2.93
C GLY A 7 5.37 4.73 2.39
N ILE A 8 5.71 4.41 1.13
CA ILE A 8 5.26 3.15 0.51
C ILE A 8 5.92 1.92 1.13
N VAL A 9 7.21 2.01 1.52
CA VAL A 9 7.89 0.92 2.23
C VAL A 9 7.22 0.67 3.57
N PHE A 10 6.92 1.71 4.35
CA PHE A 10 6.20 1.55 5.61
C PHE A 10 4.82 0.91 5.41
N ALA A 11 4.05 1.38 4.42
CA ALA A 11 2.75 0.81 4.10
C ALA A 11 2.85 -0.67 3.68
N ALA A 12 3.81 -1.02 2.82
CA ALA A 12 4.01 -2.38 2.36
C ALA A 12 4.47 -3.32 3.48
N THR A 13 5.41 -2.90 4.32
CA THR A 13 5.88 -3.69 5.48
C THR A 13 4.75 -3.92 6.48
N ALA A 14 3.98 -2.87 6.80
CA ALA A 14 2.83 -2.98 7.70
C ALA A 14 1.73 -3.87 7.10
N PHE A 15 1.49 -3.80 5.80
CA PHE A 15 0.57 -4.70 5.10
C PHE A 15 0.99 -6.17 5.22
N GLY A 16 2.29 -6.46 5.17
CA GLY A 16 2.82 -7.81 5.43
C GLY A 16 2.39 -8.39 6.77
N LEU A 17 2.26 -7.55 7.81
CA LEU A 17 1.72 -7.98 9.12
C LEU A 17 0.25 -8.36 9.03
N VAL A 18 -0.54 -7.64 8.25
CA VAL A 18 -1.97 -7.96 8.02
C VAL A 18 -2.08 -9.32 7.32
N VAL A 19 -1.31 -9.54 6.25
CA VAL A 19 -1.30 -10.82 5.53
C VAL A 19 -0.88 -11.96 6.44
N ALA A 20 0.20 -11.80 7.21
CA ALA A 20 0.63 -12.79 8.19
C ALA A 20 -0.44 -13.05 9.26
N GLY A 21 -1.14 -12.01 9.71
CA GLY A 21 -2.24 -12.03 10.67
C GLY A 21 -3.55 -12.63 10.14
N LEU A 22 -3.72 -12.79 8.82
CA LEU A 22 -4.88 -13.41 8.19
C LEU A 22 -4.59 -14.80 7.61
N ALA A 23 -3.33 -15.09 7.25
CA ALA A 23 -2.95 -16.35 6.64
C ALA A 23 -3.26 -17.55 7.55
N ARG A 24 -3.77 -18.63 6.95
CA ARG A 24 -4.12 -19.88 7.66
C ARG A 24 -2.89 -20.74 7.98
N SER A 25 -1.84 -20.62 7.17
CA SER A 25 -0.55 -21.30 7.36
C SER A 25 0.60 -20.34 7.08
N ARG A 26 1.80 -20.68 7.57
CA ARG A 26 3.02 -19.91 7.27
C ARG A 26 3.32 -19.90 5.77
N ASP A 27 3.08 -21.02 5.10
CA ASP A 27 3.35 -21.18 3.67
C ASP A 27 2.41 -20.36 2.79
N ALA A 28 1.22 -20.00 3.30
CA ALA A 28 0.25 -19.18 2.57
C ALA A 28 0.57 -17.67 2.60
N VAL A 29 1.46 -17.21 3.50
CA VAL A 29 1.74 -15.77 3.68
C VAL A 29 2.33 -15.15 2.42
N LEU A 30 3.39 -15.76 1.88
CA LEU A 30 4.06 -15.27 0.68
C LEU A 30 3.16 -15.28 -0.56
N PRO A 31 2.50 -16.39 -0.96
CA PRO A 31 1.68 -16.41 -2.17
C PRO A 31 0.49 -15.45 -2.07
N VAL A 32 -0.21 -15.40 -0.93
CA VAL A 32 -1.34 -14.48 -0.75
C VAL A 32 -0.87 -13.04 -0.78
N GLY A 33 0.21 -12.71 -0.08
CA GLY A 33 0.79 -11.37 -0.07
C GLY A 33 1.18 -10.92 -1.47
N SER A 34 1.88 -11.77 -2.22
CA SER A 34 2.30 -11.48 -3.60
C SER A 34 1.12 -11.25 -4.53
N ILE A 35 0.09 -12.09 -4.49
CA ILE A 35 -1.11 -11.90 -5.34
C ILE A 35 -1.76 -10.56 -5.06
N VAL A 36 -1.92 -10.19 -3.78
CA VAL A 36 -2.55 -8.93 -3.41
C VAL A 36 -1.68 -7.74 -3.84
N ILE A 37 -0.37 -7.76 -3.57
CA ILE A 37 0.55 -6.68 -3.95
C ILE A 37 0.59 -6.50 -5.46
N VAL A 38 0.68 -7.59 -6.23
CA VAL A 38 0.67 -7.55 -7.70
C VAL A 38 -0.64 -6.96 -8.21
N THR A 39 -1.76 -7.35 -7.63
CA THR A 39 -3.08 -6.77 -7.97
C THR A 39 -3.10 -5.27 -7.68
N MET A 40 -2.62 -4.86 -6.51
CA MET A 40 -2.55 -3.44 -6.14
C MET A 40 -1.61 -2.64 -7.07
N ALA A 41 -0.51 -3.25 -7.53
CA ALA A 41 0.42 -2.62 -8.46
C ALA A 41 -0.20 -2.43 -9.85
N ALA A 42 -0.93 -3.43 -10.34
CA ALA A 42 -1.66 -3.36 -11.60
C ALA A 42 -2.72 -2.25 -11.55
N VAL A 43 -3.59 -2.26 -10.53
CA VAL A 43 -4.70 -1.30 -10.41
C VAL A 43 -4.23 0.11 -10.03
N GLY A 44 -3.17 0.21 -9.21
CA GLY A 44 -2.65 1.49 -8.70
C GLY A 44 -1.70 2.23 -9.65
N GLY A 45 -1.65 1.84 -10.92
CA GLY A 45 -0.91 2.55 -11.95
C GLY A 45 0.61 2.37 -11.92
N CYS A 46 1.12 1.30 -11.31
CA CYS A 46 2.57 1.02 -11.30
C CYS A 46 3.10 0.51 -12.64
N TRP A 47 2.25 -0.12 -13.45
CA TRP A 47 2.63 -0.73 -14.73
C TRP A 47 2.24 0.12 -15.94
N TRP A 48 1.09 0.77 -15.88
CA TRP A 48 0.62 1.71 -16.88
C TRP A 48 -0.06 2.91 -16.22
N PRO A 49 -0.22 4.03 -16.94
CA PRO A 49 -0.90 5.21 -16.40
C PRO A 49 -2.34 4.89 -15.98
N ILE A 50 -2.73 5.32 -14.77
CA ILE A 50 -4.07 5.12 -14.21
C ILE A 50 -5.18 5.79 -15.04
N GLU A 51 -4.81 6.74 -15.89
CA GLU A 51 -5.73 7.43 -16.79
C GLU A 51 -6.32 6.51 -17.86
N LEU A 52 -5.62 5.42 -18.20
CA LEU A 52 -6.06 4.40 -19.15
C LEU A 52 -7.12 3.44 -18.57
N GLU A 53 -7.28 3.43 -17.25
CA GLU A 53 -8.26 2.57 -16.57
C GLU A 53 -9.70 3.06 -16.79
N PRO A 54 -10.69 2.14 -16.78
CA PRO A 54 -12.10 2.51 -16.68
C PRO A 54 -12.37 3.41 -15.46
N ALA A 55 -13.36 4.31 -15.56
CA ALA A 55 -13.63 5.30 -14.51
C ALA A 55 -13.84 4.69 -13.12
N TRP A 56 -14.63 3.62 -13.02
CA TRP A 56 -14.89 2.91 -11.76
C TRP A 56 -13.62 2.33 -11.13
N MET A 57 -12.68 1.88 -11.96
CA MET A 57 -11.45 1.25 -11.51
C MET A 57 -10.45 2.30 -11.02
N ARG A 58 -10.38 3.45 -11.70
CA ARG A 58 -9.60 4.61 -11.25
C ARG A 58 -10.10 5.12 -9.89
N GLU A 59 -11.40 5.16 -9.66
CA GLU A 59 -11.96 5.52 -8.34
C GLU A 59 -11.59 4.50 -7.26
N ALA A 60 -11.72 3.20 -7.56
CA ALA A 60 -11.33 2.15 -6.63
C ALA A 60 -9.83 2.17 -6.31
N ALA A 61 -8.99 2.49 -7.30
CA ALA A 61 -7.55 2.59 -7.15
C ALA A 61 -7.13 3.68 -6.15
N LEU A 62 -7.93 4.74 -5.94
CA LEU A 62 -7.62 5.78 -4.93
C LEU A 62 -7.56 5.22 -3.50
N ALA A 63 -8.17 4.07 -3.24
CA ALA A 63 -8.07 3.37 -1.95
C ALA A 63 -6.76 2.57 -1.79
N LEU A 64 -5.91 2.52 -2.82
CA LEU A 64 -4.68 1.74 -2.82
C LEU A 64 -3.47 2.64 -2.54
N PRO A 65 -2.54 2.24 -1.65
CA PRO A 65 -1.31 2.99 -1.41
C PRO A 65 -0.43 3.10 -2.68
N THR A 66 -0.49 2.14 -3.60
CA THR A 66 0.25 2.16 -4.86
C THR A 66 -0.10 3.37 -5.73
N THR A 67 -1.36 3.78 -5.77
CA THR A 67 -1.84 4.97 -6.50
C THR A 67 -1.18 6.25 -5.98
N TRP A 68 -1.16 6.42 -4.66
CA TRP A 68 -0.56 7.60 -4.03
C TRP A 68 0.96 7.62 -4.20
N ALA A 69 1.61 6.45 -4.14
CA ALA A 69 3.03 6.35 -4.46
C ALA A 69 3.32 6.79 -5.91
N MET A 70 2.53 6.29 -6.88
CA MET A 70 2.69 6.65 -8.28
C MET A 70 2.39 8.12 -8.57
N HIS A 71 1.39 8.72 -7.91
CA HIS A 71 1.16 10.18 -7.97
C HIS A 71 2.42 10.94 -7.53
N ALA A 72 2.98 10.62 -6.35
CA ALA A 72 4.18 11.30 -5.86
C ALA A 72 5.39 11.11 -6.79
N TYR A 73 5.58 9.92 -7.35
CA TYR A 73 6.66 9.66 -8.28
C TYR A 73 6.48 10.40 -9.61
N ASN A 74 5.27 10.40 -10.17
CA ASN A 74 4.97 11.11 -11.41
C ASN A 74 5.14 12.63 -11.25
N ASP A 75 4.66 13.20 -10.15
CA ASP A 75 4.77 14.64 -9.89
C ASP A 75 6.23 15.07 -9.74
N LEU A 76 7.04 14.30 -8.99
CA LEU A 76 8.44 14.63 -8.77
C LEU A 76 9.35 14.32 -9.97
N MET A 77 9.13 13.20 -10.66
CA MET A 77 10.06 12.70 -11.70
C MET A 77 9.68 13.16 -13.10
N ILE A 78 8.39 13.07 -13.43
CA ILE A 78 7.90 13.33 -14.79
C ILE A 78 7.51 14.80 -14.93
N ARG A 79 6.67 15.29 -14.01
CA ARG A 79 6.18 16.68 -14.03
C ARG A 79 7.18 17.69 -13.47
N ARG A 80 8.19 17.20 -12.73
CA ARG A 80 9.24 18.02 -12.08
C ARG A 80 8.66 19.10 -11.18
N GLU A 81 7.59 18.77 -10.46
CA GLU A 81 6.97 19.68 -9.51
C GLU A 81 7.84 19.88 -8.26
N HIS A 82 7.47 20.88 -7.45
CA HIS A 82 8.13 21.16 -6.19
C HIS A 82 8.00 19.99 -5.21
N LEU A 83 8.98 19.86 -4.31
CA LEU A 83 8.99 18.79 -3.30
C LEU A 83 7.71 18.77 -2.43
N ALA A 84 7.05 19.91 -2.28
CA ALA A 84 5.77 20.04 -1.58
C ALA A 84 4.66 19.15 -2.16
N ALA A 85 4.68 18.87 -3.48
CA ALA A 85 3.70 18.01 -4.14
C ALA A 85 3.71 16.56 -3.60
N ALA A 86 4.84 16.10 -3.06
CA ALA A 86 4.93 14.76 -2.48
C ALA A 86 4.45 14.67 -1.03
N LEU A 87 4.17 15.78 -0.36
CA LEU A 87 3.78 15.79 1.06
C LEU A 87 2.43 15.13 1.29
N GLU A 88 1.41 15.51 0.51
CA GLU A 88 0.08 14.94 0.62
C GLU A 88 0.07 13.44 0.29
N PRO A 89 0.59 12.97 -0.86
CA PRO A 89 0.68 11.55 -1.14
C PRO A 89 1.45 10.77 -0.08
N THR A 90 2.53 11.34 0.46
CA THR A 90 3.32 10.69 1.51
C THR A 90 2.56 10.62 2.84
N ALA A 91 1.78 11.64 3.18
CA ALA A 91 0.90 11.61 4.34
C ALA A 91 -0.17 10.51 4.21
N VAL A 92 -0.75 10.36 3.01
CA VAL A 92 -1.71 9.27 2.74
C VAL A 92 -1.05 7.90 2.83
N LEU A 93 0.18 7.74 2.33
CA LEU A 93 0.95 6.50 2.49
C LEU A 93 1.23 6.18 3.97
N ALA A 94 1.60 7.20 4.75
CA ALA A 94 1.80 7.04 6.19
C ALA A 94 0.50 6.62 6.91
N ALA A 95 -0.65 7.19 6.50
CA ALA A 95 -1.95 6.79 7.02
C ALA A 95 -2.28 5.33 6.70
N HIS A 96 -2.03 4.87 5.47
CA HIS A 96 -2.19 3.46 5.10
C HIS A 96 -1.29 2.55 5.93
N GLY A 97 -0.02 2.90 6.11
CA GLY A 97 0.89 2.11 6.93
C GLY A 97 0.48 2.07 8.40
N ALA A 98 0.02 3.17 8.97
CA ALA A 98 -0.50 3.21 10.34
C ALA A 98 -1.76 2.33 10.47
N PHE A 99 -2.66 2.41 9.50
CA PHE A 99 -3.86 1.56 9.45
C PHE A 99 -3.50 0.08 9.38
N TYR A 100 -2.64 -0.33 8.45
CA TYR A 100 -2.21 -1.74 8.34
C TYR A 100 -1.46 -2.23 9.57
N LEU A 101 -0.65 -1.38 10.18
CA LEU A 101 0.07 -1.72 11.40
C LEU A 101 -0.92 -1.98 12.55
N VAL A 102 -1.90 -1.09 12.77
CA VAL A 102 -2.92 -1.26 13.80
C VAL A 102 -3.73 -2.53 13.55
N VAL A 103 -4.20 -2.75 12.32
CA VAL A 103 -4.96 -3.94 11.95
C VAL A 103 -4.12 -5.21 12.17
N GLY A 104 -2.88 -5.22 11.69
CA GLY A 104 -1.94 -6.34 11.88
C GLY A 104 -1.73 -6.66 13.36
N LEU A 105 -1.46 -5.64 14.18
CA LEU A 105 -1.29 -5.80 15.63
C LEU A 105 -2.55 -6.35 16.31
N VAL A 106 -3.74 -5.87 15.94
CA VAL A 106 -5.02 -6.38 16.47
C VAL A 106 -5.24 -7.85 16.09
N LEU A 107 -4.95 -8.23 14.84
CA LEU A 107 -5.07 -9.61 14.37
C LEU A 107 -4.11 -10.54 15.12
N PHE A 108 -2.86 -10.12 15.31
CA PHE A 108 -1.88 -10.87 16.10
C PHE A 108 -2.30 -11.03 17.55
N ARG A 109 -2.77 -9.94 18.19
CA ARG A 109 -3.26 -10.00 19.58
C ARG A 109 -4.41 -10.99 19.75
N ARG A 110 -5.38 -11.01 18.83
CA ARG A 110 -6.51 -11.96 18.87
C ARG A 110 -6.05 -13.41 18.74
N ARG A 111 -5.07 -13.68 17.89
CA ARG A 111 -4.52 -15.05 17.72
C ARG A 111 -3.72 -15.52 18.92
N THR A 112 -2.98 -14.64 19.58
CA THR A 112 -2.19 -15.00 20.76
C THR A 112 -3.07 -15.21 21.99
N LEU A 113 -4.09 -14.36 22.18
CA LEU A 113 -5.01 -14.48 23.33
C LEU A 113 -5.97 -15.66 23.23
N GLY A 114 -6.35 -16.12 22.04
CA GLY A 114 -7.17 -17.33 21.86
C GLY A 114 -6.43 -18.66 22.05
N ARG A 115 -5.16 -18.63 22.47
CA ARG A 115 -4.30 -19.81 22.73
C ARG A 115 -3.95 -20.00 24.21
N ILE A 116 -4.46 -19.16 25.10
CA ILE A 116 -4.34 -19.28 26.57
C ILE A 116 -5.67 -19.79 27.11
#